data_AF-A0A5B0QVU1-F1
#
_entry.id   AF-A0A5B0QVU1-F1
#
_cell.length_a   1.000
_cell.length_b   1.000
_cell.length_c   1.000
_cell.angle_alpha   90.00
_cell.angle_beta   90.00
_cell.angle_gamma   90.00
#
_symmetry.space_group_name_H-M   'P 1'
#
loop_
_entity.id
_entity.type
_entity.pdbx_description
1 polymer ?
#
loop_
_entity_poly.entity_id
_entity_poly.type
_entity_poly.pdbx_seq_one_letter_code
_entity_poly.pdbx_strand_id
1 'polypeptide(L)'
;MTVLINVFIASSLLLHNSLAKKSPCDADSLIRQDCIKARDSIKYTPDNKIKDVEQYINAGFQNCFIQVERKAGSDGGSIIKRESSGPEGKEGPSGSDGNGGPSVRHKSSTLPIVTKKDIDAAIGNIFKQCPKSSGTSTTPVDTGSIKLTISTVPPNYLGSYGPNQKMNTAICTPEPKKPGRILQKDCENAFKKIPTDSQGNLIKPETKQLSARFEIAEDSCKLRFSSTDYLPIVESASKLLKLLDSSLVTCKKEPNYMAILKGTTGLNGRIKIEVSSNPSPS
;
A
#
# COMPACT_ATOMS: atom_id res chain seq x y z
N MET A 1 -71.49 -40.09 10.74
CA MET A 1 -70.15 -40.70 10.87
C MET A 1 -69.14 -39.63 10.52
N THR A 2 -68.46 -39.16 11.55
CA THR A 2 -67.59 -37.97 11.60
C THR A 2 -66.23 -38.26 10.98
N VAL A 3 -65.70 -37.40 10.10
CA VAL A 3 -64.27 -37.06 10.05
C VAL A 3 -64.10 -35.65 9.48
N LEU A 4 -63.65 -34.72 10.33
CA LEU A 4 -63.08 -33.41 9.98
C LEU A 4 -61.62 -33.61 9.53
N ILE A 5 -61.21 -33.02 8.40
CA ILE A 5 -59.78 -32.80 8.11
C ILE A 5 -59.58 -31.32 7.79
N ASN A 6 -59.12 -30.59 8.81
CA ASN A 6 -58.48 -29.29 8.66
C ASN A 6 -57.13 -29.50 7.97
N VAL A 7 -56.91 -28.89 6.81
CA VAL A 7 -55.57 -28.75 6.24
C VAL A 7 -55.14 -27.30 6.43
N PHE A 8 -54.41 -27.06 7.52
CA PHE A 8 -53.55 -25.89 7.67
C PHE A 8 -52.33 -26.09 6.76
N ILE A 9 -52.25 -25.35 5.65
CA ILE A 9 -50.99 -25.19 4.94
C ILE A 9 -50.26 -24.03 5.60
N ALA A 10 -49.33 -24.38 6.49
CA ALA A 10 -48.39 -23.44 7.07
C ALA A 10 -47.49 -22.87 5.98
N SER A 11 -47.71 -21.60 5.64
CA SER A 11 -46.79 -20.77 4.86
C SER A 11 -45.47 -20.66 5.63
N SER A 12 -44.54 -21.57 5.36
CA SER A 12 -43.17 -21.48 5.86
C SER A 12 -42.44 -20.38 5.09
N LEU A 13 -42.46 -19.16 5.63
CA LEU A 13 -41.49 -18.12 5.30
C LEU A 13 -40.10 -18.63 5.66
N LEU A 14 -39.39 -19.20 4.69
CA LEU A 14 -37.94 -19.31 4.74
C LEU A 14 -37.37 -17.90 4.57
N LEU A 15 -37.23 -17.20 5.70
CA LEU A 15 -36.27 -16.11 5.86
C LEU A 15 -34.87 -16.68 5.66
N HIS A 16 -34.45 -16.76 4.40
CA HIS A 16 -33.04 -16.90 4.06
C HIS A 16 -32.36 -15.59 4.49
N ASN A 17 -31.72 -15.62 5.66
CA ASN A 17 -30.67 -14.69 6.01
C ASN A 17 -29.51 -14.90 5.03
N SER A 18 -29.64 -14.30 3.85
CA SER A 18 -28.52 -14.03 2.97
C SER A 18 -27.65 -13.03 3.68
N LEU A 19 -26.61 -13.53 4.37
CA LEU A 19 -25.37 -12.79 4.52
C LEU A 19 -24.90 -12.50 3.08
N ALA A 20 -25.41 -11.41 2.49
CA ALA A 20 -25.02 -10.98 1.17
C ALA A 20 -23.51 -10.71 1.22
N LYS A 21 -22.71 -11.66 0.72
CA LYS A 21 -21.30 -11.43 0.45
C LYS A 21 -21.28 -10.19 -0.44
N LYS A 22 -20.72 -9.09 0.08
CA LYS A 22 -20.53 -7.85 -0.68
C LYS A 22 -19.92 -8.23 -2.02
N SER A 23 -20.56 -7.79 -3.12
CA SER A 23 -20.05 -8.02 -4.47
C SER A 23 -18.56 -7.65 -4.51
N PRO A 24 -17.67 -8.51 -5.03
CA PRO A 24 -16.25 -8.19 -5.17
C PRO A 24 -16.01 -7.10 -6.22
N CYS A 25 -17.04 -6.73 -6.99
CA CYS A 25 -17.01 -5.70 -8.02
C CYS A 25 -17.68 -4.42 -7.54
N ASP A 26 -17.05 -3.28 -7.83
CA ASP A 26 -17.58 -1.95 -7.59
C ASP A 26 -18.14 -1.34 -8.90
N ALA A 27 -18.87 -0.23 -8.82
CA ALA A 27 -19.57 0.37 -9.98
C ALA A 27 -18.64 1.13 -10.95
N ASP A 28 -17.42 1.43 -10.54
CA ASP A 28 -16.45 2.20 -11.32
C ASP A 28 -16.06 1.45 -12.60
N SER A 29 -16.24 2.09 -13.75
CA SER A 29 -15.83 1.56 -15.06
C SER A 29 -14.32 1.70 -15.25
N LEU A 30 -13.70 0.64 -15.74
CA LEU A 30 -12.25 0.58 -16.00
C LEU A 30 -11.92 0.38 -17.48
N ILE A 31 -10.84 1.02 -17.93
CA ILE A 31 -10.23 0.74 -19.23
C ILE A 31 -9.22 -0.41 -19.06
N ARG A 32 -9.56 -1.61 -19.57
CA ARG A 32 -8.73 -2.81 -19.41
C ARG A 32 -7.28 -2.64 -19.91
N GLN A 33 -7.08 -1.91 -21.00
CA GLN A 33 -5.75 -1.63 -21.53
C GLN A 33 -4.90 -0.76 -20.60
N ASP A 34 -5.53 0.17 -19.88
CA ASP A 34 -4.85 0.98 -18.89
C ASP A 34 -4.41 0.12 -17.70
N CYS A 35 -5.24 -0.84 -17.28
CA CYS A 35 -4.87 -1.79 -16.23
C CYS A 35 -3.73 -2.73 -16.66
N ILE A 36 -3.67 -3.13 -17.92
CA ILE A 36 -2.55 -3.91 -18.46
C ILE A 36 -1.25 -3.09 -18.35
N LYS A 37 -1.27 -1.82 -18.75
CA LYS A 37 -0.12 -0.92 -18.63
C LYS A 37 0.26 -0.65 -17.17
N ALA A 38 -0.71 -0.50 -16.27
CA ALA A 38 -0.47 -0.37 -14.84
C ALA A 38 0.22 -1.62 -14.29
N ARG A 39 -0.27 -2.83 -14.62
CA ARG A 39 0.35 -4.10 -14.26
C ARG A 39 1.79 -4.20 -14.75
N ASP A 40 2.03 -3.85 -16.02
CA ASP A 40 3.36 -3.95 -16.64
C ASP A 40 4.37 -2.95 -16.06
N SER A 41 3.89 -1.94 -15.33
CA SER A 41 4.74 -1.00 -14.60
C SER A 41 5.30 -1.57 -13.29
N ILE A 42 4.71 -2.64 -12.75
CA ILE A 42 5.17 -3.31 -11.52
C ILE A 42 6.55 -3.89 -11.76
N LYS A 43 7.46 -3.62 -10.83
CA LYS A 43 8.84 -4.07 -10.83
C LYS A 43 9.01 -5.27 -9.92
N TYR A 44 9.86 -6.19 -10.38
CA TYR A 44 10.17 -7.44 -9.73
C TYR A 44 11.69 -7.57 -9.60
N THR A 45 12.13 -8.39 -8.66
CA THR A 45 13.49 -8.90 -8.59
C THR A 45 13.81 -9.77 -9.82
N PRO A 46 15.10 -10.09 -10.10
CA PRO A 46 15.48 -10.92 -11.25
C PRO A 46 14.82 -12.32 -11.28
N ASP A 47 14.47 -12.87 -10.12
CA ASP A 47 13.75 -14.14 -9.99
C ASP A 47 12.21 -14.00 -10.05
N ASN A 48 11.72 -12.87 -10.58
CA ASN A 48 10.30 -12.54 -10.76
C ASN A 48 9.49 -12.50 -9.46
N LYS A 49 10.10 -12.05 -8.36
CA LYS A 49 9.43 -11.87 -7.07
C LYS A 49 9.26 -10.39 -6.71
N ILE A 50 8.30 -10.13 -5.84
CA ILE A 50 8.23 -8.84 -5.13
C ILE A 50 9.37 -8.80 -4.11
N LYS A 51 10.03 -7.64 -3.99
CA LYS A 51 11.14 -7.50 -3.04
C LYS A 51 10.60 -7.67 -1.62
N ASP A 52 11.33 -8.39 -0.77
CA ASP A 52 10.81 -8.84 0.53
C ASP A 52 10.26 -7.71 1.41
N VAL A 53 10.90 -6.54 1.38
CA VAL A 53 10.49 -5.36 2.15
C VAL A 53 9.16 -4.75 1.69
N GLU A 54 8.68 -5.01 0.47
CA GLU A 54 7.49 -4.37 -0.09
C GLU A 54 6.20 -5.05 0.38
N GLN A 55 5.59 -4.50 1.43
CA GLN A 55 4.25 -4.92 1.87
C GLN A 55 3.15 -4.40 0.94
N TYR A 56 3.32 -3.17 0.44
CA TYR A 56 2.37 -2.48 -0.42
C TYR A 56 3.01 -2.15 -1.77
N ILE A 57 2.29 -2.46 -2.84
CA ILE A 57 2.66 -2.06 -4.20
C ILE A 57 1.51 -1.25 -4.75
N ASN A 58 1.83 -0.05 -5.25
CA ASN A 58 0.87 0.79 -5.94
C ASN A 58 1.38 0.99 -7.37
N ALA A 59 0.56 0.63 -8.34
CA ALA A 59 0.84 0.82 -9.74
C ALA A 59 -0.37 1.50 -10.39
N GLY A 60 -0.11 2.42 -11.31
CA GLY A 60 -1.20 3.17 -11.94
C GLY A 60 -0.82 3.68 -13.31
N PHE A 61 -1.81 3.70 -14.19
CA PHE A 61 -1.72 4.24 -15.52
C PHE A 61 -3.11 4.76 -15.92
N GLN A 62 -3.19 6.05 -16.25
CA GLN A 62 -4.41 6.71 -16.72
C GLN A 62 -5.62 6.45 -15.81
N ASN A 63 -6.62 5.70 -16.29
CA ASN A 63 -7.85 5.42 -15.55
C ASN A 63 -7.73 4.24 -14.58
N CYS A 64 -6.63 3.49 -14.57
CA CYS A 64 -6.50 2.28 -13.76
C CYS A 64 -5.42 2.38 -12.67
N PHE A 65 -5.75 1.86 -11.49
CA PHE A 65 -4.89 1.75 -10.33
C PHE A 65 -4.94 0.33 -9.78
N ILE A 66 -3.78 -0.24 -9.51
CA ILE A 66 -3.60 -1.57 -8.95
C ILE A 66 -2.87 -1.41 -7.62
N GLN A 67 -3.51 -1.88 -6.56
CA GLN A 67 -2.92 -1.98 -5.24
C GLN A 67 -2.77 -3.44 -4.85
N VAL A 68 -1.56 -3.82 -4.46
CA VAL A 68 -1.26 -5.15 -3.89
C VAL A 68 -0.84 -4.96 -2.45
N GLU A 69 -1.50 -5.68 -1.55
CA GLU A 69 -1.15 -5.78 -0.13
C GLU A 69 -0.77 -7.22 0.19
N ARG A 70 0.45 -7.42 0.69
CA ARG A 70 0.94 -8.71 1.20
C ARG A 70 0.55 -8.88 2.65
N LYS A 71 -0.14 -9.97 2.98
CA LYS A 71 -0.52 -10.33 4.35
C LYS A 71 0.11 -11.65 4.73
N ALA A 72 0.94 -11.62 5.77
CA ALA A 72 1.45 -12.83 6.38
C ALA A 72 0.31 -13.75 6.82
N GLY A 73 0.52 -15.06 6.69
CA GLY A 73 -0.39 -16.06 7.23
C GLY A 73 -0.53 -15.89 8.75
N SER A 74 -1.75 -16.08 9.25
CA SER A 74 -1.93 -16.36 10.66
C SER A 74 -1.39 -17.76 10.91
N ASP A 75 -0.20 -17.92 11.50
CA ASP A 75 0.24 -19.23 11.97
C ASP A 75 -0.81 -19.80 12.95
N GLY A 76 -1.57 -20.76 12.45
CA GLY A 76 -2.78 -21.29 13.07
C GLY A 76 -3.29 -22.49 12.27
N GLY A 77 -2.41 -23.47 12.05
CA GLY A 77 -2.71 -24.69 11.33
C GLY A 77 -1.43 -25.41 10.98
N SER A 78 -0.86 -26.12 11.94
CA SER A 78 0.19 -27.11 11.68
C SER A 78 -0.36 -28.08 10.62
N ILE A 79 0.10 -28.00 9.39
CA ILE A 79 -0.03 -29.11 8.45
C ILE A 79 1.01 -30.13 8.89
N ILE A 80 0.67 -30.91 9.91
CA ILE A 80 1.36 -32.17 10.15
C ILE A 80 1.04 -33.03 8.92
N LYS A 81 2.00 -33.17 8.02
CA LYS A 81 2.05 -34.31 7.10
C LYS A 81 1.98 -35.56 7.97
N ARG A 82 0.84 -36.25 7.98
CA ARG A 82 0.77 -37.61 8.50
C ARG A 82 1.52 -38.50 7.51
N GLU A 83 2.81 -38.71 7.76
CA GLU A 83 3.49 -39.90 7.25
C GLU A 83 3.08 -41.05 8.16
N SER A 84 2.35 -42.00 7.57
CA SER A 84 2.02 -43.28 8.17
C SER A 84 3.27 -44.15 8.23
N SER A 85 3.72 -44.49 9.43
CA SER A 85 4.49 -45.72 9.65
C SER A 85 4.13 -46.29 11.03
N GLY A 86 4.02 -47.61 11.09
CA GLY A 86 3.39 -48.39 12.15
C GLY A 86 4.18 -48.50 13.46
N PRO A 87 3.75 -49.38 14.37
CA PRO A 87 3.85 -49.16 15.81
C PRO A 87 5.04 -49.87 16.44
N GLU A 88 5.65 -49.25 17.44
CA GLU A 88 6.45 -49.96 18.44
C GLU A 88 6.21 -49.38 19.85
N GLY A 89 6.09 -50.28 20.83
CA GLY A 89 6.82 -50.16 22.09
C GLY A 89 6.20 -49.39 23.27
N LYS A 90 5.48 -50.14 24.10
CA LYS A 90 5.52 -50.23 25.59
C LYS A 90 6.01 -49.03 26.46
N GLU A 91 5.09 -48.61 27.33
CA GLU A 91 5.19 -48.18 28.75
C GLU A 91 6.52 -47.74 29.40
N GLY A 92 6.47 -46.58 30.10
CA GLY A 92 7.26 -46.33 31.33
C GLY A 92 7.45 -44.84 31.69
N PRO A 93 7.39 -44.39 32.97
CA PRO A 93 6.89 -43.05 33.35
C PRO A 93 7.89 -42.11 34.08
N SER A 94 7.40 -40.89 34.37
CA SER A 94 7.70 -40.04 35.55
C SER A 94 8.67 -38.85 35.43
N GLY A 95 8.24 -37.71 36.02
CA GLY A 95 9.03 -36.53 36.42
C GLY A 95 9.24 -35.48 35.31
N SER A 96 9.19 -34.17 35.51
CA SER A 96 8.99 -33.31 36.70
C SER A 96 9.03 -31.85 36.24
N ASP A 97 8.24 -31.00 36.90
CA ASP A 97 8.34 -29.56 37.13
C ASP A 97 9.25 -28.68 36.25
N GLY A 98 8.66 -27.65 35.63
CA GLY A 98 9.42 -26.62 34.93
C GLY A 98 8.60 -25.38 34.57
N ASN A 99 8.53 -24.45 35.53
CA ASN A 99 8.36 -22.99 35.40
C ASN A 99 7.71 -22.43 34.11
N GLY A 100 6.47 -21.95 34.26
CA GLY A 100 5.83 -21.02 33.34
C GLY A 100 6.51 -19.65 33.38
N GLY A 101 7.49 -19.44 32.49
CA GLY A 101 7.86 -18.10 32.04
C GLY A 101 6.90 -17.65 30.93
N PRO A 102 6.49 -16.38 30.85
CA PRO A 102 5.72 -15.89 29.72
C PRO A 102 6.61 -15.98 28.48
N SER A 103 6.35 -16.99 27.65
CA SER A 103 6.92 -17.09 26.31
C SER A 103 6.45 -15.87 25.53
N VAL A 104 7.30 -14.84 25.46
CA VAL A 104 7.17 -13.77 24.47
C VAL A 104 7.27 -14.46 23.12
N ARG A 105 6.12 -14.78 22.51
CA ARG A 105 6.08 -15.20 21.12
C ARG A 105 6.50 -13.98 20.31
N HIS A 106 7.79 -13.93 19.96
CA HIS A 106 8.25 -13.17 18.81
C HIS A 106 7.56 -13.76 17.58
N LYS A 107 6.36 -13.26 17.27
CA LYS A 107 5.67 -13.59 16.03
C LYS A 107 6.41 -12.88 14.92
N SER A 108 7.48 -13.51 14.44
CA SER A 108 8.15 -13.09 13.21
C SER A 108 7.21 -13.40 12.06
N SER A 109 6.29 -12.48 11.75
CA SER A 109 5.44 -12.61 10.58
C SER A 109 6.23 -12.15 9.37
N THR A 110 7.02 -13.05 8.79
CA THR A 110 7.66 -12.82 7.49
C THR A 110 6.58 -12.61 6.44
N LEU A 111 6.75 -11.59 5.59
CA LEU A 111 5.81 -11.34 4.50
C LEU A 111 5.83 -12.52 3.51
N PRO A 112 4.68 -12.91 2.94
CA PRO A 112 4.61 -14.07 2.08
C PRO A 112 5.39 -13.88 0.79
N ILE A 113 5.99 -14.93 0.25
CA ILE A 113 6.68 -14.86 -1.05
C ILE A 113 5.62 -14.67 -2.14
N VAL A 114 5.76 -13.60 -2.92
CA VAL A 114 4.83 -13.26 -4.01
C VAL A 114 5.60 -13.15 -5.31
N THR A 115 5.18 -13.93 -6.30
CA THR A 115 5.74 -13.90 -7.65
C THR A 115 4.90 -13.04 -8.58
N LYS A 116 5.48 -12.68 -9.73
CA LYS A 116 4.74 -12.07 -10.85
C LYS A 116 3.54 -12.92 -11.26
N LYS A 117 3.69 -14.25 -11.27
CA LYS A 117 2.62 -15.19 -11.64
C LYS A 117 1.43 -15.09 -10.68
N ASP A 118 1.67 -14.91 -9.38
CA ASP A 118 0.61 -14.79 -8.38
C ASP A 118 -0.20 -13.50 -8.59
N ILE A 119 0.48 -12.38 -8.87
CA ILE A 119 -0.16 -11.11 -9.20
C ILE A 119 -0.95 -11.21 -10.50
N ASP A 120 -0.37 -11.80 -11.56
CA ASP A 120 -1.04 -11.99 -12.85
C ASP A 120 -2.31 -12.86 -12.71
N ALA A 121 -2.24 -13.92 -11.89
CA ALA A 121 -3.38 -14.78 -11.61
C ALA A 121 -4.49 -14.04 -10.83
N ALA A 122 -4.12 -13.27 -9.80
CA ALA A 122 -5.06 -12.47 -9.02
C ALA A 122 -5.77 -11.39 -9.87
N ILE A 123 -5.03 -10.69 -10.73
CA ILE A 123 -5.59 -9.73 -11.70
C ILE A 123 -6.53 -10.44 -12.67
N GLY A 124 -6.12 -11.60 -13.21
CA GLY A 124 -6.94 -12.40 -14.11
C GLY A 124 -8.25 -12.85 -13.47
N ASN A 125 -8.23 -13.21 -12.18
CA ASN A 125 -9.43 -13.56 -11.42
C ASN A 125 -10.38 -12.38 -11.25
N ILE A 126 -9.86 -11.18 -10.96
CA ILE A 126 -10.69 -9.96 -10.89
C ILE A 126 -11.34 -9.68 -12.24
N PHE A 127 -10.62 -9.73 -13.35
CA PHE A 127 -11.23 -9.47 -14.67
C PHE A 127 -12.22 -10.54 -15.12
N LYS A 128 -12.13 -11.77 -14.61
CA LYS A 128 -13.16 -12.79 -14.85
C LYS A 128 -14.45 -12.48 -14.08
N GLN A 129 -14.32 -11.99 -12.85
CA GLN A 129 -15.46 -11.69 -11.96
C GLN A 129 -16.08 -10.30 -12.27
N CYS A 130 -15.23 -9.34 -12.62
CA CYS A 130 -15.54 -7.93 -12.85
C CYS A 130 -15.01 -7.50 -14.23
N PRO A 131 -15.64 -7.90 -15.35
CA PRO A 131 -15.05 -7.74 -16.69
C PRO A 131 -14.83 -6.29 -17.14
N LYS A 132 -15.62 -5.34 -16.62
CA LYS A 132 -15.58 -3.92 -16.99
C LYS A 132 -15.49 -2.99 -15.79
N SER A 133 -15.28 -3.53 -14.60
CA SER A 133 -15.39 -2.78 -13.36
C SER A 133 -14.25 -3.02 -12.41
N SER A 134 -14.09 -2.08 -11.49
CA SER A 134 -13.23 -2.21 -10.32
C SER A 134 -13.58 -3.43 -9.50
N GLY A 135 -12.60 -3.98 -8.79
CA GLY A 135 -12.84 -5.09 -7.90
C GLY A 135 -11.67 -5.43 -7.01
N THR A 136 -11.93 -6.32 -6.05
CA THR A 136 -10.94 -6.80 -5.10
C THR A 136 -10.91 -8.33 -5.09
N SER A 137 -9.72 -8.91 -5.04
CA SER A 137 -9.53 -10.33 -4.74
C SER A 137 -8.60 -10.52 -3.55
N THR A 138 -8.77 -11.65 -2.87
CA THR A 138 -7.79 -12.14 -1.90
C THR A 138 -7.37 -13.52 -2.38
N THR A 139 -6.08 -13.70 -2.68
CA THR A 139 -5.53 -14.94 -3.24
C THR A 139 -4.52 -15.51 -2.25
N PRO A 140 -4.69 -16.75 -1.78
CA PRO A 140 -3.66 -17.43 -1.00
C PRO A 140 -2.37 -17.56 -1.80
N VAL A 141 -1.23 -17.37 -1.12
CA VAL A 141 0.12 -17.57 -1.67
C VAL A 141 0.94 -18.32 -0.63
N ASP A 142 2.17 -18.71 -0.98
CA ASP A 142 3.04 -19.39 -0.02
C ASP A 142 3.21 -18.55 1.26
N THR A 143 3.01 -19.17 2.41
CA THR A 143 3.07 -18.56 3.75
C THR A 143 2.12 -17.38 4.03
N GLY A 144 1.08 -17.15 3.19
CA GLY A 144 0.12 -16.07 3.45
C GLY A 144 -0.90 -15.80 2.35
N SER A 145 -1.19 -14.52 2.10
CA SER A 145 -2.13 -14.10 1.07
C SER A 145 -1.76 -12.74 0.46
N ILE A 146 -2.23 -12.51 -0.76
CA ILE A 146 -2.26 -11.19 -1.38
C ILE A 146 -3.70 -10.69 -1.42
N LYS A 147 -3.92 -9.46 -0.96
CA LYS A 147 -5.13 -8.71 -1.26
C LYS A 147 -4.81 -7.78 -2.43
N LEU A 148 -5.50 -7.96 -3.56
CA LEU A 148 -5.32 -7.16 -4.75
C LEU A 148 -6.60 -6.38 -5.04
N THR A 149 -6.47 -5.07 -5.21
CA THR A 149 -7.57 -4.18 -5.59
C THR A 149 -7.22 -3.52 -6.92
N ILE A 150 -8.14 -3.59 -7.88
CA ILE A 150 -8.10 -2.83 -9.13
C ILE A 150 -9.22 -1.80 -9.06
N SER A 151 -8.86 -0.52 -9.17
CA SER A 151 -9.80 0.59 -9.10
C SER A 151 -9.46 1.68 -10.11
N THR A 152 -10.29 2.72 -10.17
CA THR A 152 -9.85 4.00 -10.72
C THR A 152 -8.77 4.62 -9.82
N VAL A 153 -7.96 5.55 -10.34
CA VAL A 153 -6.94 6.22 -9.52
C VAL A 153 -7.63 7.06 -8.44
N PRO A 154 -7.40 6.76 -7.14
CA PRO A 154 -8.07 7.51 -6.07
C PRO A 154 -7.66 8.98 -6.06
N PRO A 155 -8.54 9.92 -5.66
CA PRO A 155 -8.24 11.35 -5.65
C PRO A 155 -6.94 11.73 -4.96
N ASN A 156 -6.64 11.10 -3.81
CA ASN A 156 -5.42 11.35 -3.05
C ASN A 156 -4.13 10.81 -3.72
N TYR A 157 -4.27 9.94 -4.73
CA TYR A 157 -3.17 9.38 -5.52
C TYR A 157 -3.07 10.00 -6.93
N LEU A 158 -3.98 10.90 -7.34
CA LEU A 158 -3.90 11.55 -8.65
C LEU A 158 -2.55 12.25 -8.86
N GLY A 159 -2.04 12.88 -7.81
CA GLY A 159 -0.74 13.56 -7.84
C GLY A 159 0.49 12.64 -7.80
N SER A 160 0.30 11.33 -7.84
CA SER A 160 1.40 10.35 -7.88
C SER A 160 1.20 9.27 -8.93
N TYR A 161 -0.03 8.97 -9.32
CA TYR A 161 -0.41 7.90 -10.25
C TYR A 161 -1.50 8.31 -11.26
N GLY A 162 -2.00 9.54 -11.18
CA GLY A 162 -3.09 10.01 -12.04
C GLY A 162 -2.71 10.14 -13.52
N PRO A 163 -3.72 10.27 -14.39
CA PRO A 163 -3.56 10.34 -15.85
C PRO A 163 -2.67 11.50 -16.31
N ASN A 164 -2.68 12.60 -15.56
CA ASN A 164 -1.94 13.82 -15.86
C ASN A 164 -0.61 13.91 -15.11
N GLN A 165 -0.22 12.86 -14.35
CA GLN A 165 0.99 12.92 -13.56
C GLN A 165 2.22 12.86 -14.47
N LYS A 166 3.06 13.90 -14.40
CA LYS A 166 4.40 13.93 -14.98
C LYS A 166 5.42 13.70 -13.87
N MET A 167 6.28 12.70 -14.04
CA MET A 167 7.32 12.39 -13.05
C MET A 167 8.39 13.48 -13.04
N ASN A 168 8.93 13.77 -11.86
CA ASN A 168 9.96 14.81 -11.65
C ASN A 168 9.55 16.20 -12.17
N THR A 169 8.24 16.45 -12.26
CA THR A 169 7.68 17.71 -12.73
C THR A 169 6.72 18.24 -11.67
N ALA A 170 6.86 19.52 -11.36
CA ALA A 170 5.99 20.19 -10.42
C ALA A 170 4.59 20.40 -10.99
N ILE A 171 3.57 20.15 -10.18
CA ILE A 171 2.19 20.54 -10.46
C ILE A 171 1.82 21.62 -9.46
N CYS A 172 1.56 22.82 -9.98
CA CYS A 172 1.16 23.96 -9.18
C CYS A 172 -0.34 23.88 -8.86
N THR A 173 -0.69 24.12 -7.61
CA THR A 173 -2.06 24.08 -7.09
C THR A 173 -2.40 25.43 -6.48
N PRO A 174 -2.64 26.46 -7.31
CA PRO A 174 -2.92 27.80 -6.81
C PRO A 174 -4.20 27.79 -5.95
N GLU A 175 -4.18 28.52 -4.84
CA GLU A 175 -5.34 28.68 -3.97
C GLU A 175 -6.09 29.97 -4.36
N PRO A 176 -7.29 29.89 -4.98
CA PRO A 176 -7.95 31.06 -5.56
C PRO A 176 -8.28 32.16 -4.54
N LYS A 177 -8.42 31.79 -3.26
CA LYS A 177 -8.84 32.69 -2.17
C LYS A 177 -7.70 33.11 -1.25
N LYS A 178 -6.48 32.58 -1.45
CA LYS A 178 -5.30 32.88 -0.64
C LYS A 178 -4.09 32.88 -1.58
N PRO A 179 -3.67 34.06 -2.09
CA PRO A 179 -2.53 34.10 -3.00
C PRO A 179 -1.33 33.44 -2.32
N GLY A 180 -0.58 32.66 -3.09
CA GLY A 180 0.59 31.95 -2.59
C GLY A 180 1.56 32.89 -1.87
N ARG A 181 1.93 32.53 -0.63
CA ARG A 181 2.89 33.27 0.20
C ARG A 181 4.18 32.51 0.44
N ILE A 182 4.38 31.41 -0.28
CA ILE A 182 5.53 30.53 -0.08
C ILE A 182 6.77 31.21 -0.68
N LEU A 183 7.71 31.60 0.16
CA LEU A 183 8.99 32.14 -0.29
C LEU A 183 9.95 30.99 -0.57
N GLN A 184 10.61 31.04 -1.73
CA GLN A 184 11.61 30.05 -2.12
C GLN A 184 12.69 29.89 -1.04
N LYS A 185 13.15 31.02 -0.47
CA LYS A 185 14.19 31.03 0.55
C LYS A 185 13.79 30.23 1.80
N ASP A 186 12.54 30.34 2.22
CA ASP A 186 12.01 29.65 3.40
C ASP A 186 11.98 28.14 3.12
N CYS A 187 11.58 27.72 1.92
CA CYS A 187 11.64 26.29 1.56
C CYS A 187 13.07 25.74 1.51
N GLU A 188 14.02 26.50 0.95
CA GLU A 188 15.44 26.10 0.97
C GLU A 188 15.97 25.99 2.40
N ASN A 189 15.60 26.91 3.28
CA ASN A 189 15.98 26.90 4.69
C ASN A 189 15.33 25.71 5.43
N ALA A 190 14.05 25.44 5.18
CA ALA A 190 13.36 24.27 5.71
C ALA A 190 14.05 22.97 5.27
N PHE A 191 14.44 22.87 3.99
CA PHE A 191 15.15 21.70 3.48
C PHE A 191 16.51 21.50 4.16
N LYS A 192 17.28 22.58 4.37
CA LYS A 192 18.60 22.54 5.04
C LYS A 192 18.55 22.09 6.49
N LYS A 193 17.40 22.18 7.15
CA LYS A 193 17.19 21.65 8.50
C LYS A 193 17.04 20.13 8.54
N ILE A 194 16.85 19.47 7.38
CA ILE A 194 16.73 18.01 7.30
C ILE A 194 18.15 17.40 7.34
N PRO A 195 18.50 16.61 8.36
CA PRO A 195 19.78 15.92 8.40
C PRO A 195 19.86 14.81 7.35
N THR A 196 21.09 14.38 7.04
CA THR A 196 21.35 13.23 6.17
C THR A 196 22.10 12.12 6.90
N ASP A 197 21.93 10.88 6.44
CA ASP A 197 22.80 9.76 6.82
C ASP A 197 24.17 9.83 6.11
N SER A 198 25.03 8.83 6.36
CA SER A 198 26.36 8.72 5.74
C SER A 198 26.33 8.48 4.22
N GLN A 199 25.18 8.09 3.67
CA GLN A 199 24.95 7.84 2.25
C GLN A 199 24.32 9.06 1.56
N GLY A 200 24.04 10.12 2.31
CA GLY A 200 23.42 11.35 1.81
C GLY A 200 21.90 11.26 1.63
N ASN A 201 21.23 10.26 2.21
CA ASN A 201 19.78 10.18 2.23
C ASN A 201 19.20 11.06 3.33
N LEU A 202 18.02 11.63 3.11
CA LEU A 202 17.31 12.39 4.14
C LEU A 202 16.87 11.48 5.29
N ILE A 203 17.17 11.87 6.53
CA ILE A 203 16.65 11.21 7.74
C ILE A 203 15.72 12.15 8.49
N LYS A 204 14.70 11.58 9.13
CA LYS A 204 13.69 12.33 9.86
C LYS A 204 14.33 13.05 11.06
N PRO A 205 14.22 14.40 11.17
CA PRO A 205 14.95 15.19 12.16
C PRO A 205 14.79 14.73 13.61
N GLU A 206 13.59 14.30 14.01
CA GLU A 206 13.26 13.95 15.40
C GLU A 206 13.82 12.58 15.80
N THR A 207 13.83 11.63 14.85
CA THR A 207 14.20 10.23 15.12
C THR A 207 15.61 9.89 14.68
N LYS A 208 16.22 10.73 13.83
CA LYS A 208 17.50 10.47 13.17
C LYS A 208 17.52 9.14 12.39
N GLN A 209 16.36 8.73 11.87
CA GLN A 209 16.19 7.50 11.11
C GLN A 209 15.57 7.78 9.75
N LEU A 210 15.83 6.90 8.78
CA LEU A 210 15.12 6.90 7.50
C LEU A 210 13.62 6.74 7.76
N SER A 211 12.80 7.48 7.01
CA SER A 211 11.35 7.46 7.20
C SER A 211 10.62 7.41 5.86
N ALA A 212 9.47 6.73 5.87
CA ALA A 212 8.51 6.74 4.77
C ALA A 212 7.80 8.09 4.64
N ARG A 213 7.75 8.88 5.73
CA ARG A 213 7.08 10.18 5.76
C ARG A 213 7.63 11.10 6.85
N PHE A 214 7.79 12.37 6.51
CA PHE A 214 8.06 13.43 7.48
C PHE A 214 7.73 14.80 6.88
N GLU A 215 7.62 15.80 7.75
CA GLU A 215 7.31 17.17 7.40
C GLU A 215 8.33 18.09 8.06
N ILE A 216 8.69 19.18 7.40
CA ILE A 216 9.53 20.23 7.96
C ILE A 216 9.01 21.57 7.50
N ALA A 217 9.11 22.58 8.35
CA ALA A 217 8.63 23.92 8.04
C ALA A 217 9.67 24.97 8.39
N GLU A 218 9.62 26.06 7.65
CA GLU A 218 10.29 27.31 7.95
C GLU A 218 9.38 28.45 7.50
N ASP A 219 9.10 29.39 8.40
CA ASP A 219 8.33 30.61 8.13
C ASP A 219 7.11 30.38 7.25
N SER A 220 7.16 30.77 5.96
CA SER A 220 6.05 30.63 5.02
C SER A 220 5.91 29.24 4.36
N CYS A 221 6.91 28.38 4.47
CA CYS A 221 7.01 27.13 3.72
C CYS A 221 6.92 25.90 4.62
N LYS A 222 6.08 24.95 4.23
CA LYS A 222 6.05 23.59 4.77
C LYS A 222 6.30 22.58 3.65
N LEU A 223 7.33 21.77 3.83
CA LEU A 223 7.69 20.65 2.99
C LEU A 223 7.19 19.36 3.60
N ARG A 224 6.53 18.53 2.81
CA ARG A 224 6.14 17.17 3.19
C ARG A 224 6.73 16.17 2.22
N PHE A 225 7.45 15.20 2.76
CA PHE A 225 7.99 14.06 2.03
C PHE A 225 7.18 12.83 2.38
N SER A 226 6.78 12.04 1.37
CA SER A 226 6.13 10.76 1.61
C SER A 226 6.41 9.74 0.51
N SER A 227 6.60 8.49 0.89
CA SER A 227 6.66 7.34 -0.03
C SER A 227 5.25 6.81 -0.29
N THR A 228 4.98 6.34 -1.51
CA THR A 228 3.68 5.74 -1.85
C THR A 228 3.54 4.27 -1.43
N ASP A 229 4.62 3.59 -1.08
CA ASP A 229 4.68 2.18 -0.66
C ASP A 229 4.89 2.02 0.86
N TYR A 230 4.87 3.13 1.59
CA TYR A 230 5.15 3.20 3.04
C TYR A 230 6.55 2.74 3.44
N LEU A 231 7.49 2.68 2.50
CA LEU A 231 8.87 2.32 2.77
C LEU A 231 9.78 3.55 2.94
N PRO A 232 10.89 3.41 3.68
CA PRO A 232 11.80 4.52 3.89
C PRO A 232 12.31 5.13 2.58
N ILE A 233 12.34 6.46 2.53
CA ILE A 233 12.87 7.24 1.42
C ILE A 233 14.40 7.15 1.45
N VAL A 234 15.00 6.67 0.37
CA VAL A 234 16.45 6.50 0.16
C VAL A 234 16.85 7.13 -1.17
N GLU A 235 16.64 8.44 -1.24
CA GLU A 235 17.08 9.26 -2.37
C GLU A 235 18.00 10.37 -1.85
N SER A 236 18.99 10.70 -2.66
CA SER A 236 20.02 11.68 -2.31
C SER A 236 19.41 13.06 -2.05
N ALA A 237 19.80 13.67 -0.94
CA ALA A 237 19.38 15.01 -0.57
C ALA A 237 19.67 16.04 -1.67
N SER A 238 20.82 15.90 -2.35
CA SER A 238 21.21 16.79 -3.45
C SER A 238 20.29 16.70 -4.66
N LYS A 239 19.80 15.51 -5.01
CA LYS A 239 18.82 15.32 -6.09
C LYS A 239 17.46 15.87 -5.68
N LEU A 240 17.01 15.59 -4.46
CA LEU A 240 15.73 16.10 -3.95
C LEU A 240 15.72 17.63 -3.88
N LEU A 241 16.83 18.25 -3.46
CA LEU A 241 16.97 19.69 -3.44
C LEU A 241 16.89 20.29 -4.84
N LYS A 242 17.63 19.76 -5.83
CA LYS A 242 17.55 20.23 -7.23
C LYS A 242 16.13 20.17 -7.79
N LEU A 243 15.40 19.09 -7.48
CA LEU A 243 14.02 18.93 -7.90
C LEU A 243 13.09 19.92 -7.20
N LEU A 244 13.28 20.16 -5.89
CA LEU A 244 12.56 21.16 -5.12
C LEU A 244 12.83 22.58 -5.66
N ASP A 245 14.08 22.94 -5.93
CA ASP A 245 14.43 24.25 -6.49
C ASP A 245 13.74 24.47 -7.84
N SER A 246 13.77 23.45 -8.70
CA SER A 246 13.05 23.49 -9.98
C SER A 246 11.54 23.66 -9.78
N SER A 247 10.93 23.05 -8.74
CA SER A 247 9.50 23.19 -8.49
C SER A 247 9.13 24.57 -7.97
N LEU A 248 9.97 25.16 -7.11
CA LEU A 248 9.79 26.50 -6.56
C LEU A 248 9.94 27.58 -7.65
N VAL A 249 10.89 27.43 -8.58
CA VAL A 249 11.00 28.32 -9.73
C VAL A 249 9.76 28.22 -10.63
N THR A 250 9.27 26.99 -10.88
CA THR A 250 8.13 26.75 -11.78
C THR A 250 6.82 27.30 -11.20
N CYS A 251 6.55 27.01 -9.92
CA CYS A 251 5.29 27.35 -9.26
C CYS A 251 5.34 28.67 -8.48
N LYS A 252 6.51 29.31 -8.40
CA LYS A 252 6.73 30.58 -7.71
C LYS A 252 6.27 30.48 -6.26
N LYS A 253 5.25 31.25 -5.88
CA LYS A 253 4.75 31.34 -4.51
C LYS A 253 3.59 30.38 -4.21
N GLU A 254 3.14 29.64 -5.22
CA GLU A 254 1.96 28.78 -5.11
C GLU A 254 2.31 27.42 -4.49
N PRO A 255 1.37 26.83 -3.73
CA PRO A 255 1.47 25.44 -3.32
C PRO A 255 1.69 24.54 -4.54
N ASN A 256 2.47 23.49 -4.36
CA ASN A 256 2.77 22.56 -5.43
C ASN A 256 3.09 21.18 -4.89
N TYR A 257 3.06 20.19 -5.76
CA TYR A 257 3.56 18.86 -5.45
C TYR A 257 4.24 18.25 -6.65
N MET A 258 5.03 17.22 -6.39
CA MET A 258 5.74 16.47 -7.40
C MET A 258 5.87 15.01 -6.98
N ALA A 259 5.76 14.11 -7.96
CA ALA A 259 6.06 12.70 -7.79
C ALA A 259 7.40 12.36 -8.45
N ILE A 260 8.22 11.59 -7.75
CA ILE A 260 9.55 11.15 -8.18
C ILE A 260 9.51 9.63 -8.32
N LEU A 261 10.01 9.12 -9.44
CA LEU A 261 10.12 7.68 -9.66
C LEU A 261 11.20 7.08 -8.76
N LYS A 262 10.88 5.95 -8.12
CA LYS A 262 11.78 5.23 -7.21
C LYS A 262 12.15 6.10 -6.00
N GLY A 263 13.28 5.79 -5.38
CA GLY A 263 13.81 6.50 -4.22
C GLY A 263 13.25 5.99 -2.88
N THR A 264 12.68 4.80 -2.86
CA THR A 264 12.35 4.06 -1.63
C THR A 264 13.22 2.82 -1.54
N THR A 265 13.24 2.16 -0.38
CA THR A 265 13.96 0.88 -0.23
C THR A 265 13.33 -0.26 -1.05
N GLY A 266 12.09 -0.08 -1.52
CA GLY A 266 11.39 -0.96 -2.46
C GLY A 266 11.75 -0.70 -3.93
N LEU A 267 11.13 -1.45 -4.83
CA LEU A 267 11.27 -1.30 -6.28
C LEU A 267 10.11 -0.50 -6.90
N ASN A 268 8.95 -0.49 -6.23
CA ASN A 268 7.68 0.02 -6.74
C ASN A 268 7.23 1.34 -6.10
N GLY A 269 7.94 1.81 -5.06
CA GLY A 269 7.67 3.09 -4.44
C GLY A 269 7.94 4.29 -5.34
N ARG A 270 7.20 5.36 -5.08
CA ARG A 270 7.44 6.72 -5.58
C ARG A 270 7.56 7.64 -4.37
N ILE A 271 8.36 8.70 -4.49
CA ILE A 271 8.38 9.78 -3.50
C ILE A 271 7.41 10.86 -3.96
N LYS A 272 6.62 11.40 -3.05
CA LYS A 272 5.85 12.63 -3.21
C LYS A 272 6.47 13.71 -2.34
N ILE A 273 6.82 14.84 -2.96
CA ILE A 273 7.18 16.08 -2.27
C ILE A 273 5.99 17.03 -2.42
N GLU A 274 5.48 17.55 -1.32
CA GLU A 274 4.45 18.58 -1.30
C GLU A 274 5.02 19.84 -0.65
N VAL A 275 4.81 20.97 -1.31
CA VAL A 275 5.15 22.31 -0.85
C VAL A 275 3.84 23.03 -0.57
N SER A 276 3.67 23.49 0.66
CA SER A 276 2.45 24.16 1.10
C SER A 276 2.78 25.35 1.98
N SER A 277 1.83 26.28 2.13
CA SER A 277 1.96 27.36 3.08
C SER A 277 2.05 26.79 4.49
N ASN A 278 3.06 27.20 5.25
CA ASN A 278 3.08 26.96 6.68
C ASN A 278 2.20 28.04 7.34
N PRO A 279 1.08 27.69 8.00
CA PRO A 279 0.39 28.67 8.79
C PRO A 279 1.35 29.11 9.91
N SER A 280 1.78 30.37 9.89
CA SER A 280 2.48 30.95 11.04
C SER A 280 1.66 30.66 12.29
N PRO A 281 2.29 30.32 13.43
CA PRO A 281 1.58 30.36 14.70
C PRO A 281 1.05 31.80 14.84
N SER A 282 -0.28 31.91 14.85
CA SER A 282 -1.00 33.14 15.17
C SER A 282 -0.71 33.57 16.60
#